data_AF-A0A2W1AV01-F1
#
_entry.id   AF-A0A2W1AV01-F1
#
_cell.length_a   1.000
_cell.length_b   1.000
_cell.length_c   1.000
_cell.angle_alpha   90.00
_cell.angle_beta   90.00
_cell.angle_gamma   90.00
#
_symmetry.space_group_name_H-M   'P 1'
#
loop_
_entity.id
_entity.type
_entity.pdbx_description
1 polymer ?
#
loop_
_entity_poly.entity_id
_entity_poly.type
_entity_poly.pdbx_seq_one_letter_code
_entity_poly.pdbx_strand_id
1 'polypeptide(L)'
;MAFNEVKLEEDGVHILWDDGHFSYYPHRFLRGHCCCAGCVEEMTGRRRVAEEDVREDIQAVDWMQIGRYAVQFLWSDTHDSGIYPYDLLRKLCRCSECLVGENNI
;
A
#
# COMPACT_ATOMS: atom_id res chain seq x y z
N MET A 1 0.83 11.61 11.75
CA MET A 1 0.74 11.48 10.30
C MET A 1 -0.71 11.57 9.89
N ALA A 2 -0.98 12.45 8.95
CA ALA A 2 -2.20 12.49 8.16
C ALA A 2 -1.80 12.61 6.68
N PHE A 3 -2.76 12.48 5.77
CA PHE A 3 -2.55 12.76 4.36
C PHE A 3 -3.54 13.84 3.91
N ASN A 4 -3.10 14.64 2.95
CA ASN A 4 -3.93 15.66 2.32
C ASN A 4 -4.72 15.07 1.15
N GLU A 5 -4.14 14.12 0.42
CA GLU A 5 -4.73 13.57 -0.80
C GLU A 5 -4.26 12.13 -1.05
N VAL A 6 -5.17 11.32 -1.61
CA VAL A 6 -4.88 9.97 -2.16
C VAL A 6 -5.47 9.90 -3.56
N LYS A 7 -4.65 9.57 -4.56
CA LYS A 7 -5.07 9.37 -5.96
C LYS A 7 -4.81 7.94 -6.39
N LEU A 8 -5.76 7.39 -7.13
CA LEU A 8 -5.66 6.10 -7.79
C LEU A 8 -5.50 6.39 -9.28
N GLU A 9 -4.29 6.21 -9.79
CA GLU A 9 -3.94 6.47 -11.19
C GLU A 9 -3.63 5.15 -11.89
N GLU A 10 -3.43 5.16 -13.21
CA GLU A 10 -3.14 3.95 -13.99
C GLU A 10 -1.84 3.26 -13.55
N ASP A 11 -0.82 4.04 -13.20
CA ASP A 11 0.50 3.55 -12.80
C ASP A 11 0.56 3.07 -11.34
N GLY A 12 -0.32 3.57 -10.47
CA GLY A 12 -0.31 3.19 -9.06
C GLY A 12 -1.16 4.05 -8.15
N VAL A 13 -0.91 3.88 -6.86
CA VAL A 13 -1.47 4.69 -5.78
C VAL A 13 -0.49 5.79 -5.43
N HIS A 14 -0.98 7.02 -5.36
CA HIS A 14 -0.22 8.21 -4.98
C HIS A 14 -0.80 8.80 -3.70
N ILE A 15 0.05 9.10 -2.71
CA ILE A 15 -0.36 9.73 -1.45
C ILE A 15 0.47 10.97 -1.20
N LEU A 16 -0.21 12.11 -1.01
CA LEU A 16 0.40 13.34 -0.52
C LEU A 16 0.16 13.46 0.98
N TRP A 17 1.24 13.40 1.76
CA TRP A 17 1.20 13.48 3.21
C TRP A 17 1.09 14.93 3.71
N ASP A 18 0.68 15.09 4.97
CA ASP A 18 0.58 16.38 5.65
C ASP A 18 1.93 17.10 5.83
N ASP A 19 3.02 16.36 5.89
CA ASP A 19 4.40 16.86 5.92
C ASP A 19 4.99 17.19 4.53
N GLY A 20 4.19 17.05 3.47
CA GLY A 20 4.58 17.36 2.09
C GLY A 20 5.32 16.23 1.37
N HIS A 21 5.56 15.09 2.00
CA HIS A 21 6.13 13.94 1.30
C HIS A 21 5.14 13.38 0.27
N PHE A 22 5.66 12.99 -0.90
CA PHE A 22 4.90 12.29 -1.92
C PHE A 22 5.30 10.82 -1.94
N SER A 23 4.33 9.94 -1.72
CA SER A 23 4.54 8.50 -1.86
C SER A 23 3.89 7.95 -3.10
N TYR A 24 4.61 7.02 -3.74
CA TYR A 24 4.16 6.28 -4.91
C TYR A 24 4.23 4.78 -4.63
N TYR A 25 3.19 4.05 -5.07
CA TYR A 25 3.10 2.61 -4.92
C TYR A 25 2.52 1.98 -6.20
N PRO A 26 3.28 1.13 -6.93
CA PRO A 26 2.69 0.30 -7.97
C PRO A 26 1.58 -0.59 -7.41
N HIS A 27 0.47 -0.74 -8.14
CA HIS A 27 -0.73 -1.46 -7.66
C HIS A 27 -0.41 -2.89 -7.18
N ARG A 28 0.26 -3.67 -8.02
CA ARG A 28 0.63 -5.06 -7.72
C ARG A 28 1.50 -5.17 -6.48
N PHE A 29 2.51 -4.31 -6.38
CA PHE A 29 3.39 -4.23 -5.23
C PHE A 29 2.59 -3.96 -3.95
N LEU A 30 1.77 -2.91 -3.93
CA LEU A 30 1.00 -2.57 -2.73
C LEU A 30 0.01 -3.68 -2.35
N ARG A 31 -0.68 -4.29 -3.32
CA ARG A 31 -1.58 -5.43 -3.10
C ARG A 31 -0.86 -6.65 -2.52
N GLY A 32 0.37 -6.91 -2.96
CA GLY A 32 1.24 -7.97 -2.44
C GLY A 32 1.61 -7.77 -0.98
N HIS A 33 1.52 -6.52 -0.48
CA HIS A 33 1.75 -6.15 0.90
C HIS A 33 0.47 -6.10 1.77
N CYS A 34 -0.68 -6.56 1.26
CA CYS A 34 -1.93 -6.62 2.01
C CYS A 34 -1.77 -7.32 3.38
N CYS A 35 -2.35 -6.73 4.43
CA CYS A 35 -2.25 -7.19 5.82
C CYS A 35 -3.51 -7.91 6.32
N CYS A 36 -4.46 -8.28 5.44
CA CYS A 36 -5.65 -9.01 5.89
C CYS A 36 -5.32 -10.46 6.31
N ALA A 37 -6.20 -11.08 7.09
CA ALA A 37 -6.06 -12.46 7.56
C ALA A 37 -5.98 -13.51 6.41
N GLY A 38 -6.45 -13.16 5.21
CA GLY A 38 -6.27 -13.98 4.02
C GLY A 38 -4.85 -13.95 3.47
N CYS A 39 -4.13 -12.84 3.66
CA CYS A 39 -2.78 -12.63 3.11
C CYS A 39 -1.67 -12.89 4.14
N VAL A 40 -1.95 -12.75 5.43
CA VAL A 40 -0.98 -12.92 6.53
C VAL A 40 -1.57 -13.83 7.59
N GLU A 41 -0.79 -14.83 8.00
CA GLU A 41 -1.16 -15.69 9.12
C GLU A 41 -1.01 -14.93 10.46
N GLU A 42 -2.11 -14.77 11.18
CA GLU A 42 -2.17 -13.94 12.39
C GLU A 42 -1.23 -14.41 13.51
N MET A 43 -1.06 -15.72 13.68
CA MET A 43 -0.27 -16.28 14.78
C MET A 43 1.24 -16.19 14.57
N THR A 44 1.69 -16.23 13.31
CA THR A 44 3.12 -16.29 12.97
C THR A 44 3.62 -15.01 12.30
N GLY A 45 2.70 -14.17 11.81
CA GLY A 45 3.02 -13.04 10.96
C GLY A 45 3.51 -13.44 9.56
N ARG A 46 3.46 -14.74 9.21
CA ARG A 46 3.97 -15.22 7.93
C ARG A 46 3.02 -14.85 6.79
N ARG A 47 3.57 -14.22 5.75
CA ARG A 47 2.86 -13.90 4.51
C ARG A 47 2.54 -15.17 3.72
N ARG A 48 1.28 -15.27 3.27
CA ARG A 48 0.75 -16.36 2.43
C ARG A 48 0.64 -15.96 0.97
N VAL A 49 0.42 -14.66 0.71
CA VAL A 49 0.28 -14.08 -0.62
C VAL A 49 1.39 -13.06 -0.80
N ALA A 50 2.34 -13.35 -1.69
CA ALA A 50 3.41 -12.45 -2.09
C ALA A 50 3.01 -11.64 -3.34
N GLU A 51 3.86 -10.70 -3.77
CA GLU A 51 3.61 -9.90 -4.98
C GLU A 51 3.49 -10.79 -6.23
N GLU A 52 4.24 -11.88 -6.30
CA GLU A 52 4.24 -12.80 -7.43
C GLU A 52 2.90 -13.53 -7.59
N ASP A 53 2.18 -13.75 -6.47
CA ASP A 53 0.85 -14.38 -6.45
C ASP A 53 -0.27 -13.42 -6.87
N VAL A 54 0.02 -12.13 -6.95
CA VAL A 54 -0.95 -11.09 -7.35
C VAL A 54 -0.95 -10.94 -8.87
N ARG A 55 -2.14 -10.85 -9.46
CA ARG A 55 -2.33 -10.62 -10.90
C ARG A 55 -1.67 -9.33 -11.36
N GLU A 56 -1.11 -9.36 -12.56
CA GLU A 56 -0.41 -8.19 -13.15
C GLU A 56 -1.33 -7.02 -13.47
N ASP A 57 -2.61 -7.31 -13.76
CA ASP A 57 -3.63 -6.32 -14.10
C ASP A 57 -4.38 -5.79 -12.88
N ILE A 58 -3.92 -6.09 -11.65
CA ILE A 58 -4.58 -5.62 -10.44
C ILE A 58 -4.51 -4.09 -10.35
N GLN A 59 -5.65 -3.48 -9.98
CA GLN A 59 -5.74 -2.07 -9.66
C GLN A 59 -6.46 -1.86 -8.33
N ALA A 60 -6.02 -0.85 -7.57
CA ALA A 60 -6.85 -0.25 -6.54
C ALA A 60 -7.97 0.54 -7.23
N VAL A 61 -9.22 0.25 -6.90
CA VAL A 61 -10.41 0.85 -7.54
C VAL A 61 -11.13 1.83 -6.62
N ASP A 62 -10.95 1.71 -5.30
CA ASP A 62 -11.45 2.65 -4.30
C ASP A 62 -10.58 2.60 -3.04
N TRP A 63 -10.75 3.59 -2.16
CA TRP A 63 -10.06 3.63 -0.88
C TRP A 63 -10.90 4.33 0.18
N MET A 64 -10.65 3.99 1.44
CA MET A 64 -11.20 4.70 2.58
C MET A 64 -10.19 4.87 3.70
N GLN A 65 -10.33 5.97 4.44
CA GLN A 65 -9.54 6.21 5.62
C GLN A 65 -10.06 5.38 6.80
N ILE A 66 -9.16 4.70 7.51
CA ILE A 66 -9.47 3.96 8.73
C ILE A 66 -8.94 4.73 9.93
N GLY A 67 -9.87 5.41 10.61
CA GLY A 67 -9.56 6.29 11.74
C GLY A 67 -8.53 7.35 11.34
N ARG A 68 -7.43 7.42 12.08
CA ARG A 68 -6.31 8.35 11.82
C ARG A 68 -4.97 7.63 11.67
N TYR A 69 -4.99 6.36 11.29
CA TYR A 69 -3.76 5.53 11.34
C TYR A 69 -3.57 4.61 10.13
N ALA A 70 -4.57 4.43 9.27
CA ALA A 70 -4.47 3.51 8.15
C ALA A 70 -5.37 3.90 6.97
N VAL A 71 -5.07 3.29 5.82
CA VAL A 71 -5.91 3.29 4.61
C VAL A 71 -6.37 1.87 4.35
N GLN A 72 -7.60 1.71 3.87
CA GLN A 72 -8.13 0.47 3.32
C GLN A 72 -8.37 0.70 1.82
N PHE A 73 -8.02 -0.29 1.00
CA PHE A 73 -8.23 -0.24 -0.45
C PHE A 73 -9.20 -1.31 -0.89
N LEU A 74 -10.09 -0.97 -1.81
CA LEU A 74 -10.83 -1.94 -2.63
C LEU A 74 -9.99 -2.25 -3.87
N TRP A 75 -9.77 -3.53 -4.13
CA TRP A 75 -9.00 -4.01 -5.26
C TRP A 75 -9.91 -4.60 -6.33
N SER A 76 -9.48 -4.53 -7.60
CA SER A 76 -10.20 -5.10 -8.75
C SER A 76 -10.42 -6.63 -8.66
N ASP A 77 -9.69 -7.34 -7.80
CA ASP A 77 -9.89 -8.77 -7.49
C ASP A 77 -10.89 -8.99 -6.33
N THR A 78 -11.67 -7.96 -5.98
CA THR A 78 -12.68 -7.91 -4.91
C THR A 78 -12.15 -7.93 -3.48
N HIS A 79 -10.83 -7.92 -3.27
CA HIS A 79 -10.28 -7.79 -1.93
C HIS A 79 -10.51 -6.38 -1.39
N ASP A 80 -10.98 -6.29 -0.15
CA ASP A 80 -11.32 -5.03 0.49
C ASP A 80 -10.90 -4.96 1.96
N SER A 81 -10.73 -6.08 2.66
CA SER A 81 -10.43 -6.11 4.12
C SER A 81 -8.98 -5.77 4.51
N GLY A 82 -8.12 -5.40 3.56
CA GLY A 82 -6.73 -5.06 3.82
C GLY A 82 -6.58 -3.68 4.47
N ILE A 83 -6.10 -3.64 5.71
CA ILE A 83 -5.75 -2.39 6.41
C ILE A 83 -4.25 -2.12 6.24
N TYR A 84 -3.90 -0.94 5.72
CA TYR A 84 -2.53 -0.49 5.48
C TYR A 84 -2.21 0.65 6.44
N PRO A 85 -1.52 0.39 7.57
CA PRO A 85 -1.10 1.43 8.49
C PRO A 85 -0.22 2.47 7.81
N TYR A 86 -0.31 3.74 8.24
CA TYR A 86 0.51 4.82 7.66
C TYR A 86 2.01 4.54 7.78
N ASP A 87 2.45 3.97 8.90
CA ASP A 87 3.85 3.57 9.09
C ASP A 87 4.30 2.51 8.08
N LEU A 88 3.40 1.59 7.71
CA LEU A 88 3.68 0.60 6.67
C LEU A 88 3.74 1.28 5.30
N LEU A 89 2.76 2.11 4.97
CA LEU A 89 2.75 2.86 3.70
C LEU A 89 4.04 3.67 3.55
N ARG A 90 4.47 4.38 4.59
CA ARG A 90 5.76 5.11 4.58
C ARG A 90 6.96 4.21 4.27
N LYS A 91 7.02 3.02 4.88
CA LYS A 91 8.11 2.07 4.64
C LYS A 91 8.09 1.45 3.25
N LEU A 92 6.90 1.33 2.64
CA LEU A 92 6.72 0.77 1.31
C LEU A 92 6.85 1.81 0.19
N CYS A 93 7.11 3.08 0.52
CA CYS A 93 7.15 4.14 -0.46
C CYS A 93 8.22 3.89 -1.53
N ARG A 94 7.82 3.92 -2.81
CA ARG A 94 8.71 3.79 -3.97
C ARG A 94 8.88 5.09 -4.74
N CYS A 95 8.71 6.24 -4.08
CA CYS A 95 9.05 7.51 -4.71
C CYS A 95 10.58 7.63 -4.89
N SER A 96 11.00 8.54 -5.75
CA SER A 96 12.42 8.75 -6.07
C SER A 96 13.27 9.07 -4.84
N GLU A 97 12.74 9.84 -3.89
CA GLU A 97 13.43 10.18 -2.64
C GLU A 97 13.72 8.92 -1.79
N CYS A 98 12.75 8.01 -1.68
CA CYS A 98 12.87 6.79 -0.88
C CYS A 98 13.78 5.74 -1.55
N LEU A 99 13.67 5.56 -2.88
CA LEU A 99 14.49 4.60 -3.61
C LEU A 99 15.98 4.98 -3.65
N VAL A 100 16.30 6.28 -3.62
CA VAL A 100 17.69 6.74 -3.51
C VAL A 100 18.27 6.45 -2.12
N GLY A 101 17.44 6.46 -1.08
CA GLY A 101 17.85 6.19 0.31
C GLY A 101 18.23 4.72 0.59
N GLU A 102 17.71 3.76 -0.18
CA GLU A 102 17.97 2.32 0.02
C GLU A 102 19.34 1.86 -0.52
N ASN A 103 20.00 2.65 -1.37
CA ASN A 103 21.26 2.27 -2.03
C ASN A 103 22.54 2.75 -1.29
N ASN A 104 22.42 3.22 -0.05
CA ASN A 104 23.52 3.80 0.73
C ASN A 104 23.93 2.98 1.97
N ILE A 105 23.71 1.65 1.97
CA ILE A 105 24.17 0.73 3.03
C ILE A 105 24.93 -0.45 2.41
#